data_AF-A0A5B7ZP41-F1
#
_entry.id   AF-A0A5B7ZP41-F1
#
_cell.length_a   1.000
_cell.length_b   1.000
_cell.length_c   1.000
_cell.angle_alpha   90.00
_cell.angle_beta   90.00
_cell.angle_gamma   90.00
#
_symmetry.space_group_name_H-M   'P 1'
#
loop_
_entity.id
_entity.type
_entity.pdbx_description
1 polymer ?
#
loop_
_entity_poly.entity_id
_entity_poly.type
_entity_poly.pdbx_seq_one_letter_code
_entity_poly.pdbx_strand_id
1 'polypeptide(L)'
;MNPNNNSITLQDQHGVIGTVHMSEQVLATIVHDLTDKEGKAAFALHEKFDRAMAKAKPTKREEALKSFRNLYPSLELHIAAGKPLKDILAAFNEVTQNKMCARTFKDLLDQERAQRNRAGDRICCHSCGQPLKLMKIEAKEVAPESDPNHSGSLIVGEATNE
;
A
#
# COMPACT_ATOMS: atom_id res chain seq x y z
N MET A 1 -30.12 -48.68 -23.74
CA MET A 1 -29.01 -48.76 -22.77
C MET A 1 -27.79 -49.22 -23.52
N ASN A 2 -26.85 -48.31 -23.80
CA ASN A 2 -25.60 -48.60 -24.50
C ASN A 2 -24.47 -48.07 -23.59
N PRO A 3 -23.59 -48.92 -23.03
CA PRO A 3 -22.55 -48.46 -22.12
C PRO A 3 -21.40 -47.83 -22.91
N ASN A 4 -20.85 -46.78 -22.33
CA ASN A 4 -19.73 -45.96 -22.81
C ASN A 4 -18.60 -46.80 -23.42
N ASN A 5 -18.30 -46.56 -24.69
CA ASN A 5 -17.17 -47.14 -25.39
C ASN A 5 -16.00 -46.12 -25.39
N ASN A 6 -15.22 -46.11 -24.31
CA ASN A 6 -13.98 -45.33 -24.22
C ASN A 6 -12.78 -46.21 -24.58
N SER A 7 -12.59 -46.46 -25.88
CA SER A 7 -11.39 -47.11 -26.42
C SER A 7 -10.48 -46.07 -27.07
N ILE A 8 -9.20 -46.02 -26.67
CA ILE A 8 -8.17 -45.24 -27.35
C ILE A 8 -7.32 -46.20 -28.19
N THR A 9 -7.28 -45.97 -29.50
CA THR A 9 -6.47 -46.75 -30.44
C THR A 9 -5.19 -45.99 -30.76
N LEU A 10 -4.04 -46.53 -30.37
CA LEU A 10 -2.72 -46.08 -30.86
C LEU A 10 -2.37 -46.89 -32.11
N GLN A 11 -2.28 -46.22 -33.26
CA GLN A 11 -1.83 -46.79 -34.53
C GLN A 11 -0.37 -46.39 -34.80
N ASP A 12 0.50 -47.38 -35.00
CA ASP A 12 1.73 -47.22 -35.77
C ASP A 12 1.76 -48.26 -36.91
N GLN A 13 2.56 -48.00 -37.94
CA GLN A 13 2.47 -48.55 -39.30
C GLN A 13 2.76 -50.06 -39.44
N HIS A 14 2.81 -50.84 -38.34
CA HIS A 14 3.06 -52.28 -38.37
C HIS A 14 2.17 -53.05 -37.38
N GLY A 15 0.86 -53.14 -37.64
CA GLY A 15 0.00 -54.19 -37.06
C GLY A 15 -0.39 -54.02 -35.58
N VAL A 16 -1.64 -54.36 -35.27
CA VAL A 16 -2.29 -54.10 -33.97
C VAL A 16 -1.68 -54.97 -32.87
N ILE A 17 -0.96 -54.37 -31.92
CA ILE A 17 -0.46 -55.04 -30.71
C ILE A 17 -1.48 -54.83 -29.58
N GLY A 18 -2.48 -55.73 -29.49
CA GLY A 18 -3.26 -55.99 -28.27
C GLY A 18 -4.17 -54.88 -27.72
N THR A 19 -5.44 -55.22 -27.48
CA THR A 19 -6.36 -54.38 -26.69
C THR A 19 -6.07 -54.60 -25.20
N VAL A 20 -5.57 -53.58 -24.49
CA VAL A 20 -5.38 -53.66 -23.03
C VAL A 20 -6.71 -53.25 -22.37
N HIS A 21 -7.45 -54.23 -21.87
CA HIS A 21 -8.70 -53.99 -21.14
C HIS A 21 -8.37 -53.54 -19.71
N MET A 22 -8.22 -52.24 -19.49
CA MET A 22 -8.06 -51.69 -18.14
C MET A 22 -9.44 -51.58 -17.48
N SER A 23 -9.67 -52.32 -16.40
CA SER A 23 -10.92 -52.21 -15.64
C SER A 23 -11.13 -50.78 -15.13
N GLU A 24 -12.38 -50.32 -15.08
CA GLU A 24 -12.78 -48.99 -14.60
C GLU A 24 -12.18 -48.65 -13.22
N GLN A 25 -11.99 -49.67 -12.37
CA GLN A 25 -11.33 -49.57 -11.07
C GLN A 25 -9.85 -49.16 -11.15
N VAL A 26 -9.15 -49.57 -12.21
CA VAL A 26 -7.73 -49.24 -12.42
C VAL A 26 -7.59 -47.80 -12.89
N LEU A 27 -8.48 -47.34 -13.79
CA LEU A 27 -8.54 -45.93 -14.21
C LEU A 27 -8.88 -45.00 -13.04
N ALA A 28 -9.87 -45.36 -12.21
CA ALA A 28 -10.24 -44.60 -11.03
C ALA A 28 -9.10 -44.51 -10.00
N THR A 29 -8.37 -45.62 -9.79
CA THR A 29 -7.19 -45.65 -8.89
C THR A 29 -6.08 -44.75 -9.41
N ILE A 30 -5.75 -44.79 -10.70
CA ILE A 30 -4.70 -43.95 -11.31
C ILE A 30 -5.08 -42.47 -11.20
N VAL A 31 -6.34 -42.11 -11.49
CA VAL A 31 -6.81 -40.72 -11.38
C VAL A 31 -6.77 -40.24 -9.94
N HIS A 32 -7.20 -41.06 -8.96
CA HIS A 32 -7.15 -40.70 -7.54
C HIS A 32 -5.71 -40.48 -7.08
N ASP A 33 -4.79 -41.40 -7.40
CA ASP A 33 -3.35 -41.30 -7.07
C ASP A 33 -2.68 -40.06 -7.66
N LEU A 34 -3.06 -39.66 -8.88
CA LEU A 34 -2.57 -38.44 -9.52
C LEU A 34 -3.11 -37.18 -8.83
N THR A 35 -4.41 -37.14 -8.54
CA THR A 35 -5.02 -36.00 -7.82
C THR A 35 -4.53 -35.89 -6.37
N ASP A 36 -4.23 -37.00 -5.71
CA ASP A 36 -3.65 -37.04 -4.37
C ASP A 36 -2.20 -36.52 -4.36
N LYS A 37 -1.42 -36.87 -5.38
CA LYS A 37 -0.04 -36.40 -5.53
C LYS A 37 0.02 -34.91 -5.85
N GLU A 38 -0.86 -34.43 -6.72
CA GLU A 38 -0.98 -32.99 -7.04
C GLU A 38 -1.49 -32.18 -5.84
N GLY A 39 -2.50 -32.69 -5.12
CA GLY A 39 -3.01 -32.06 -3.90
C GLY A 39 -1.98 -32.00 -2.77
N LYS A 40 -1.22 -33.07 -2.55
CA LYS A 40 -0.11 -33.11 -1.58
C LYS A 40 1.04 -32.20 -1.99
N ALA A 41 1.35 -32.12 -3.29
CA ALA A 41 2.39 -31.21 -3.79
C ALA A 41 1.98 -29.74 -3.62
N ALA A 42 0.72 -29.39 -3.90
CA ALA A 42 0.19 -28.03 -3.70
C ALA A 42 0.17 -27.65 -2.21
N PHE A 43 -0.27 -28.56 -1.33
CA PHE A 43 -0.24 -28.34 0.12
C PHE A 43 1.20 -28.16 0.64
N ALA A 44 2.13 -29.00 0.19
CA ALA A 44 3.55 -28.87 0.55
C ALA A 44 4.17 -27.56 0.01
N LEU A 45 3.72 -27.06 -1.14
CA LEU A 45 4.14 -25.77 -1.68
C LEU A 45 3.63 -24.61 -0.81
N HIS A 46 2.35 -24.65 -0.41
CA HIS A 46 1.77 -23.65 0.51
C HIS A 46 2.47 -23.65 1.86
N GLU A 47 2.73 -24.82 2.45
CA GLU A 47 3.46 -24.90 3.74
C GLU A 47 4.89 -24.34 3.61
N LYS A 48 5.58 -24.61 2.49
CA LYS A 48 6.90 -24.04 2.21
C LYS A 48 6.84 -22.51 2.08
N PHE A 49 5.80 -22.00 1.41
CA PHE A 49 5.57 -20.56 1.27
C PHE A 49 5.28 -19.91 2.63
N ASP A 50 4.37 -20.46 3.42
CA ASP A 50 4.03 -19.95 4.76
C ASP A 50 5.25 -19.96 5.68
N ARG A 51 6.07 -21.01 5.62
CA ARG A 51 7.33 -21.10 6.37
C ARG A 51 8.35 -20.06 5.90
N ALA A 52 8.40 -19.75 4.60
CA ALA A 52 9.26 -18.69 4.07
C ALA A 52 8.79 -17.31 4.53
N MET A 53 7.47 -17.05 4.50
CA MET A 53 6.87 -15.81 4.98
C MET A 53 7.04 -15.62 6.49
N ALA A 54 6.89 -16.69 7.29
CA ALA A 54 7.11 -16.64 8.74
C ALA A 54 8.56 -16.32 9.14
N LYS A 55 9.52 -16.67 8.27
CA LYS A 55 10.95 -16.36 8.47
C LYS A 55 11.36 -15.01 7.89
N ALA A 56 10.55 -14.44 7.01
CA ALA A 56 10.83 -13.14 6.42
C ALA A 56 10.77 -12.07 7.52
N LYS A 57 11.92 -11.47 7.83
CA LYS A 57 11.96 -10.32 8.72
C LYS A 57 11.38 -9.11 7.98
N PRO A 58 10.57 -8.28 8.65
CA PRO A 58 10.13 -7.04 8.05
C PRO A 58 11.35 -6.21 7.66
N THR A 59 11.29 -5.63 6.48
CA THR A 59 12.28 -4.69 6.02
C THR A 59 12.27 -3.46 6.95
N LYS A 60 13.41 -2.75 7.03
CA LYS A 60 13.49 -1.48 7.79
C LYS A 60 12.40 -0.49 7.38
N ARG A 61 11.99 -0.52 6.11
CA ARG A 61 10.89 0.31 5.60
C ARG A 61 9.55 -0.09 6.22
N GLU A 62 9.25 -1.38 6.29
CA GLU A 62 8.02 -1.88 6.91
C GLU A 62 8.00 -1.60 8.42
N GLU A 63 9.14 -1.74 9.10
CA GLU A 63 9.27 -1.37 10.52
C GLU A 63 9.03 0.13 10.75
N ALA A 64 9.54 0.99 9.86
CA ALA A 64 9.29 2.43 9.90
C ALA A 64 7.81 2.76 9.69
N LEU A 65 7.16 2.11 8.73
CA LEU A 65 5.72 2.27 8.47
C LEU A 65 4.87 1.79 9.66
N LYS A 66 5.22 0.65 10.26
CA LYS A 66 4.56 0.13 11.45
C LYS A 66 4.70 1.09 12.62
N SER A 67 5.92 1.58 12.86
CA SER A 67 6.19 2.58 13.90
C SER A 67 5.42 3.88 13.67
N PHE A 68 5.35 4.35 12.42
CA PHE A 68 4.55 5.52 12.03
C PHE A 68 3.07 5.35 12.39
N ARG A 69 2.45 4.23 11.99
CA ARG A 69 1.04 3.94 12.29
C ARG A 69 0.74 3.88 13.79
N ASN A 70 1.65 3.27 14.56
CA ASN A 70 1.51 3.16 16.00
C ASN A 70 1.59 4.53 16.69
N LEU A 71 2.49 5.41 16.23
CA LEU A 71 2.70 6.74 16.80
C LEU A 71 1.74 7.79 16.27
N TYR A 72 1.04 7.51 15.16
CA TYR A 72 0.18 8.46 14.46
C TYR A 72 -0.80 9.24 15.36
N PRO A 73 -1.54 8.64 16.31
CA PRO A 73 -2.42 9.40 17.20
C PRO A 73 -1.70 10.49 18.01
N SER A 74 -0.46 10.20 18.46
CA SER A 74 0.37 11.16 19.18
C SER A 74 0.93 12.25 18.26
N LEU A 75 1.31 11.88 17.04
CA LEU A 75 1.76 12.83 16.02
C LEU A 75 0.64 13.85 15.71
N GLU A 76 -0.59 13.38 15.48
CA GLU A 76 -1.74 14.25 15.21
C GLU A 76 -2.07 15.18 16.38
N LEU A 77 -1.94 14.70 17.62
CA LEU A 77 -2.15 15.55 18.80
C LEU A 77 -1.15 16.72 18.83
N HIS A 78 0.13 16.46 18.54
CA HIS A 78 1.15 17.50 18.49
C HIS A 78 0.97 18.46 17.31
N ILE A 79 0.55 17.95 16.14
CA ILE A 79 0.23 18.79 14.99
C ILE A 79 -0.96 19.71 15.32
N ALA A 80 -2.02 19.16 15.92
CA ALA A 80 -3.20 19.95 16.32
C ALA A 80 -2.88 20.97 17.43
N ALA A 81 -1.89 20.69 18.28
CA ALA A 81 -1.36 21.64 19.26
C ALA A 81 -0.47 22.73 18.63
N GLY A 82 -0.29 22.75 17.30
CA GLY A 82 0.47 23.76 16.59
C GLY A 82 1.99 23.55 16.61
N LYS A 83 2.47 22.35 17.00
CA LYS A 83 3.91 22.07 16.94
C LYS A 83 4.39 22.02 15.48
N PRO A 84 5.56 22.60 15.17
CA PRO A 84 6.05 22.64 13.81
C PRO A 84 6.45 21.24 13.35
N LEU A 85 6.06 20.88 12.12
CA LEU A 85 6.24 19.53 11.57
C LEU A 85 7.70 19.07 11.55
N LYS A 86 8.65 20.01 11.39
CA LYS A 86 10.09 19.72 11.42
C LYS A 86 10.53 19.11 12.77
N ASP A 87 9.99 19.61 13.88
CA ASP A 87 10.39 19.17 15.22
C ASP A 87 9.71 17.84 15.55
N ILE A 88 8.46 17.66 15.09
CA ILE A 88 7.74 16.39 15.18
C ILE A 88 8.48 15.30 14.38
N LEU A 89 8.93 15.60 13.17
CA LEU A 89 9.71 14.68 12.34
C LEU A 89 11.05 14.33 12.99
N ALA A 90 11.75 15.33 13.55
CA ALA A 90 13.01 15.10 14.24
C ALA A 90 12.83 14.14 15.43
N ALA A 91 11.82 14.40 16.27
CA ALA A 91 11.47 13.52 17.39
C ALA A 91 11.06 12.11 16.93
N PHE A 92 10.29 12.02 15.84
CA PHE A 92 9.91 10.72 15.27
C PHE A 92 11.13 9.92 14.81
N ASN A 93 12.05 10.56 14.08
CA ASN A 93 13.28 9.93 13.60
C ASN A 93 14.17 9.47 14.76
N GLU A 94 14.24 10.26 15.84
CA GLU A 94 14.97 9.91 17.05
C GLU A 94 14.36 8.69 17.75
N VAL A 95 13.06 8.71 18.03
CA VAL A 95 12.35 7.62 18.74
C VAL A 95 12.36 6.32 17.95
N THR A 96 12.17 6.40 16.63
CA THR A 96 12.10 5.20 15.78
C THR A 96 13.46 4.77 15.23
N GLN A 97 14.53 5.50 15.56
CA GLN A 97 15.88 5.30 15.02
C GLN A 97 15.92 5.24 13.49
N ASN A 98 14.99 5.95 12.84
CA ASN A 98 14.85 5.99 11.39
C ASN A 98 15.32 7.33 10.82
N LYS A 99 15.64 7.32 9.52
CA LYS A 99 15.99 8.53 8.76
C LYS A 99 14.91 8.82 7.72
N MET A 100 13.75 9.27 8.18
CA MET A 100 12.67 9.67 7.29
C MET A 100 12.83 11.12 6.85
N CYS A 101 12.65 11.39 5.57
CA CYS A 101 12.67 12.75 5.04
C CYS A 101 11.28 13.41 5.14
N ALA A 102 11.25 14.74 5.13
CA ALA A 102 10.02 15.51 5.31
C ALA A 102 8.96 15.25 4.24
N ARG A 103 9.37 14.99 2.99
CA ARG A 103 8.44 14.64 1.90
C ARG A 103 7.71 13.34 2.21
N THR A 104 8.46 12.27 2.49
CA THR A 104 7.88 10.97 2.83
C THR A 104 7.00 11.04 4.09
N PHE A 105 7.42 11.80 5.10
CA PHE A 105 6.63 11.97 6.32
C PHE A 105 5.28 12.64 6.06
N LYS A 106 5.25 13.69 5.23
CA LYS A 106 4.00 14.34 4.79
C LYS A 106 3.12 13.38 4.00
N ASP A 107 3.69 12.66 3.03
CA ASP A 107 2.96 11.69 2.22
C ASP A 107 2.29 10.62 3.11
N LEU A 108 2.98 10.15 4.14
CA LEU A 108 2.43 9.17 5.09
C LEU A 108 1.33 9.75 5.96
N LEU A 109 1.45 11.01 6.42
CA LEU A 109 0.37 11.68 7.14
C LEU A 109 -0.87 11.76 6.27
N ASP A 110 -0.75 12.24 5.03
CA ASP A 110 -1.90 12.40 4.14
C ASP A 110 -2.56 11.06 3.79
N GLN A 111 -1.77 10.00 3.57
CA GLN A 111 -2.27 8.65 3.35
C GLN A 111 -3.03 8.10 4.56
N GLU A 112 -2.46 8.22 5.75
CA GLU A 112 -3.08 7.70 6.98
C GLU A 112 -4.35 8.48 7.34
N ARG A 113 -4.36 9.81 7.11
CA ARG A 113 -5.53 10.69 7.22
C ARG A 113 -6.63 10.26 6.26
N ALA A 114 -6.29 10.05 4.98
CA ALA A 114 -7.25 9.61 3.97
C ALA A 114 -7.82 8.22 4.30
N GLN A 115 -6.97 7.29 4.74
CA GLN A 115 -7.38 5.95 5.16
C GLN A 115 -8.36 5.99 6.34
N ARG A 116 -8.02 6.73 7.40
CA ARG A 116 -8.88 6.90 8.58
C ARG A 116 -10.19 7.61 8.27
N ASN A 117 -10.17 8.61 7.40
CA ASN A 117 -11.38 9.28 6.95
C ASN A 117 -12.33 8.34 6.19
N ARG A 118 -11.80 7.44 5.36
CA ARG A 118 -12.59 6.41 4.67
C ARG A 118 -13.13 5.36 5.64
N ALA A 119 -12.35 4.97 6.64
CA ALA A 119 -12.74 3.99 7.65
C ALA A 119 -13.68 4.55 8.74
N GLY A 120 -13.83 5.87 8.82
CA GLY A 120 -14.57 6.54 9.90
C GLY A 120 -13.80 6.66 11.22
N ASP A 121 -12.53 6.23 11.27
CA ASP A 121 -11.67 6.24 12.47
C ASP A 121 -10.90 7.55 12.64
N ARG A 122 -11.65 8.64 12.82
CA ARG A 122 -11.08 9.99 12.99
C ARG A 122 -10.41 10.13 14.35
N ILE A 123 -9.25 10.77 14.38
CA ILE A 123 -8.59 11.11 15.65
C ILE A 123 -9.37 12.23 16.34
N CYS A 124 -9.84 11.94 17.55
CA CYS A 124 -10.54 12.89 18.40
C CYS A 124 -9.60 13.46 19.47
N CYS A 125 -9.83 14.72 19.85
CA CYS A 125 -9.18 15.31 21.00
C CYS A 125 -9.57 14.57 22.27
N HIS A 126 -8.59 14.22 23.10
CA HIS A 126 -8.84 13.56 24.38
C HIS A 126 -9.67 14.43 25.35
N SER A 127 -9.50 15.75 25.33
CA SER A 127 -10.15 16.66 26.28
C SER A 127 -11.58 17.03 25.89
N CYS A 128 -11.89 17.18 24.60
CA CYS A 128 -13.22 17.63 24.15
C CYS A 128 -13.99 16.61 23.30
N GLY A 129 -13.39 15.47 22.96
CA GLY A 129 -14.01 14.42 22.14
C GLY A 129 -14.27 14.81 20.68
N GLN A 130 -14.03 16.07 20.30
CA GLN A 130 -14.23 16.54 18.93
C GLN A 130 -13.12 16.01 18.00
N PRO A 131 -13.43 15.72 16.73
CA PRO A 131 -12.42 15.40 15.73
C PRO A 131 -11.40 16.53 15.64
N LEU A 132 -10.11 16.21 15.67
CA LEU A 132 -9.07 17.22 15.49
C LEU A 132 -9.28 17.89 14.14
N LYS A 133 -9.41 19.22 14.12
CA LYS A 133 -9.46 19.98 12.86
C LYS A 133 -8.07 19.95 12.24
N LEU A 134 -7.87 19.03 11.31
CA LEU A 134 -6.64 18.94 10.55
C LEU A 134 -6.56 20.17 9.63
N MET A 135 -5.61 21.06 9.92
CA MET A 135 -5.24 22.09 8.97
C MET A 135 -4.70 21.39 7.74
N LYS A 136 -5.34 21.62 6.58
CA LYS A 136 -4.71 21.33 5.29
C LYS A 136 -3.39 22.09 5.31
N ILE A 137 -2.29 21.36 5.20
CA ILE A 137 -0.99 21.97 4.96
C ILE A 137 -1.04 22.39 3.50
N GLU A 138 -1.67 23.52 3.23
CA GLU A 138 -1.52 24.19 1.95
C GLU A 138 -0.02 24.48 1.82
N ALA A 139 0.60 23.79 0.88
CA ALA A 139 1.90 24.19 0.39
C ALA A 139 1.75 25.66 0.04
N LYS A 140 2.47 26.53 0.76
CA LYS A 140 2.59 27.93 0.43
C LYS A 140 3.17 27.98 -0.99
N GLU A 141 2.28 28.03 -1.97
CA GLU A 141 2.59 28.36 -3.35
C GLU A 141 3.21 29.75 -3.24
N VAL A 142 4.51 29.81 -3.50
CA VAL A 142 5.22 31.07 -3.63
C VAL A 142 4.53 31.77 -4.79
N ALA A 143 3.75 32.80 -4.46
CA ALA A 143 3.22 33.71 -5.44
C ALA A 143 4.37 34.16 -6.35
N PRO A 144 4.26 34.08 -7.68
CA PRO A 144 5.16 34.81 -8.53
C PRO A 144 4.82 36.30 -8.34
N GLU A 145 5.57 36.97 -7.47
CA GLU A 145 5.75 38.42 -7.54
C GLU A 145 6.25 38.74 -8.95
N SER A 146 5.35 39.26 -9.77
CA SER A 146 5.67 39.88 -11.05
C SER A 146 5.30 41.34 -10.92
N ASP A 147 6.21 42.12 -10.36
CA ASP A 147 6.24 43.57 -10.44
C ASP A 147 6.10 44.04 -11.90
N PRO A 148 5.15 44.92 -12.24
CA PRO A 148 5.31 45.83 -13.35
C PRO A 148 5.80 47.17 -12.79
N ASN A 149 7.10 47.31 -12.87
CA ASN A 149 7.84 48.57 -12.96
C ASN A 149 7.02 49.68 -13.65
N HIS A 150 6.69 50.76 -12.94
CA HIS A 150 6.52 52.06 -13.59
C HIS A 150 7.02 53.19 -12.68
N SER A 151 8.30 53.48 -12.82
CA SER A 151 8.88 54.77 -12.43
C SER A 151 8.25 55.85 -13.31
N GLY A 152 7.30 56.61 -12.75
CA GLY A 152 6.66 57.76 -13.38
C GLY A 152 6.99 59.02 -12.61
N SER A 153 7.79 59.87 -13.24
CA SER A 153 8.42 61.08 -12.73
C SER A 153 7.45 62.10 -12.12
N LEU A 154 7.85 62.64 -10.98
CA LEU A 154 7.31 63.83 -10.32
C LEU A 154 7.76 65.08 -11.11
N ILE A 155 6.83 65.85 -11.68
CA ILE A 155 7.07 67.27 -11.95
C ILE A 155 5.83 68.06 -11.57
N VAL A 156 6.05 68.98 -10.64
CA VAL A 156 5.10 69.91 -10.02
C VAL A 156 4.77 71.00 -11.04
N GLY A 157 3.49 71.17 -11.35
CA GLY A 157 2.97 72.31 -12.11
C GLY A 157 2.22 73.25 -11.16
N GLU A 158 2.89 74.34 -10.77
CA GLU A 158 2.32 75.46 -10.03
C GLU A 158 1.57 76.35 -11.03
N ALA A 159 0.25 76.45 -10.89
CA ALA A 159 -0.59 77.34 -11.70
C ALA A 159 -1.00 78.55 -10.86
N THR A 160 -0.32 79.66 -11.09
CA THR A 160 -0.81 81.01 -10.82
C THR A 160 -2.05 81.27 -11.68
N ASN A 161 -3.16 81.69 -11.08
CA ASN A 161 -4.21 82.42 -11.78
C ASN A 161 -4.56 83.67 -10.97
N GLU A 162 -4.46 84.80 -11.66
CA GLU A 162 -5.01 86.12 -11.33
C GLU A 162 -6.54 86.12 -11.26
#